data_AF-A0A1F8D0I5-F1
#
_entry.id   AF-A0A1F8D0I5-F1
#
_cell.length_a   1.000
_cell.length_b   1.000
_cell.length_c   1.000
_cell.angle_alpha   90.00
_cell.angle_beta   90.00
_cell.angle_gamma   90.00
#
_symmetry.space_group_name_H-M   'P 1'
#
loop_
_entity.id
_entity.type
_entity.pdbx_description
1 polymer ?
#
loop_
_entity_poly.entity_id
_entity_poly.type
_entity_poly.pdbx_seq_one_letter_code
_entity_poly.pdbx_strand_id
1 'polypeptide(L)'
;MFNASVVLSGFRTPKGGSGKLLGFIKNRVVEGEISEVIFDEILKHSEKLSVPVSKSARLSLELFGNFLPAPSGESVHEYKKVVIDEGDAHVIASCKEAKIKYLVTLDKKHLLILKGKIKGLKILTPGELIALIAEK
;
A
#
# COMPACT_ATOMS: atom_id res chain seq x y z
N MET A 1 5.20 1.20 2.69
CA MET A 1 4.33 1.28 1.49
C MET A 1 2.98 0.69 1.83
N PHE A 2 1.91 1.43 1.59
CA PHE A 2 0.54 0.96 1.74
C PHE A 2 -0.06 0.70 0.35
N ASN A 3 -0.52 -0.51 0.09
CA ASN A 3 -1.21 -0.82 -1.17
C ASN A 3 -2.60 -0.17 -1.21
N ALA A 4 -3.11 0.12 -2.42
CA ALA A 4 -4.43 0.73 -2.64
C ALA A 4 -5.56 -0.04 -1.92
N SER A 5 -5.49 -1.38 -1.95
CA SER A 5 -6.44 -2.25 -1.24
C SER A 5 -6.54 -1.97 0.26
N VAL A 6 -5.43 -1.66 0.93
CA VAL A 6 -5.39 -1.34 2.37
C VAL A 6 -5.98 0.04 2.61
N VAL A 7 -5.56 1.04 1.82
CA VAL A 7 -6.03 2.42 1.96
C VAL A 7 -7.55 2.50 1.77
N LEU A 8 -8.06 1.92 0.68
CA LEU A 8 -9.49 1.86 0.38
C LEU A 8 -10.29 1.10 1.45
N SER A 9 -9.77 -0.04 1.92
CA SER A 9 -10.37 -0.79 3.02
C SER A 9 -10.44 0.03 4.30
N GLY A 10 -9.40 0.82 4.60
CA GLY A 10 -9.35 1.71 5.75
C GLY A 10 -10.34 2.88 5.65
N PHE A 11 -10.51 3.47 4.45
CA PHE A 11 -11.51 4.50 4.21
C PHE A 11 -12.93 3.98 4.36
N ARG A 12 -13.20 2.75 3.90
CA ARG A 12 -14.52 2.12 3.99
C ARG A 12 -14.85 1.62 5.40
N THR A 13 -13.88 1.02 6.09
CA THR A 13 -14.07 0.41 7.41
C THR A 13 -13.03 0.94 8.41
N PRO A 14 -13.22 2.15 8.96
CA PRO A 14 -12.24 2.80 9.84
C PRO A 14 -11.93 2.02 11.13
N LYS A 15 -12.89 1.21 11.62
CA LYS A 15 -12.72 0.37 12.81
C LYS A 15 -11.94 -0.94 12.55
N GLY A 16 -11.72 -1.29 11.28
CA GLY A 16 -10.97 -2.49 10.88
C GLY A 16 -9.45 -2.29 10.98
N GLY A 17 -8.69 -3.36 10.75
CA GLY A 17 -7.23 -3.33 10.82
C GLY A 17 -6.58 -2.26 9.92
N SER A 18 -7.05 -2.15 8.67
CA SER A 18 -6.57 -1.11 7.75
C SER A 18 -6.87 0.30 8.27
N GLY A 19 -8.09 0.54 8.76
CA GLY A 19 -8.48 1.84 9.32
C GLY A 19 -7.66 2.21 10.56
N LYS A 20 -7.37 1.24 11.43
CA LYS A 20 -6.48 1.42 12.58
C LYS A 20 -5.07 1.83 12.15
N LEU A 21 -4.50 1.20 11.11
CA LEU A 21 -3.20 1.60 10.56
C LEU A 21 -3.22 3.01 9.95
N LEU A 22 -4.28 3.38 9.23
CA LEU A 22 -4.41 4.77 8.75
C LEU A 22 -4.48 5.76 9.92
N GLY A 23 -5.15 5.39 11.01
CA GLY A 23 -5.11 6.15 12.26
C GLY A 23 -3.70 6.27 12.85
N PHE A 24 -2.89 5.21 12.79
CA PHE A 24 -1.49 5.25 13.22
C PHE A 24 -0.64 6.20 12.38
N ILE A 25 -0.86 6.27 11.06
CA ILE A 25 -0.20 7.25 10.18
C ILE A 25 -0.62 8.67 10.60
N LYS A 26 -1.93 8.91 10.73
CA LYS A 26 -2.48 10.21 11.14
C LYS A 26 -1.89 10.69 12.48
N ASN A 27 -1.72 9.78 13.43
CA ASN A 27 -1.18 10.06 14.75
C ASN A 27 0.36 9.98 14.80
N ARG A 28 1.04 9.86 13.66
CA ARG A 28 2.50 9.75 13.53
C ARG A 28 3.14 8.61 14.35
N VAL A 29 2.38 7.56 14.61
CA VAL A 29 2.87 6.33 15.25
C VAL A 29 3.71 5.52 14.26
N VAL A 30 3.34 5.57 12.98
CA VAL A 30 4.12 4.99 11.88
C VAL A 30 4.19 5.94 10.71
N GLU A 31 5.30 5.92 9.99
CA GLU A 31 5.41 6.59 8.69
C GLU A 31 4.74 5.72 7.61
N GLY A 32 3.81 6.34 6.89
CA GLY A 32 3.10 5.71 5.78
C GLY A 32 3.51 6.36 4.47
N GLU A 33 3.71 5.54 3.44
CA GLU A 33 4.10 5.99 2.10
C GLU A 33 3.26 5.27 1.06
N ILE A 34 2.89 5.98 -0.01
CA ILE A 34 2.26 5.43 -1.23
C ILE A 34 2.96 6.05 -2.45
N SER A 35 2.95 5.35 -3.59
CA SER A 35 3.40 5.93 -4.87
C SER A 35 2.25 6.56 -5.66
N GLU A 36 2.59 7.40 -6.63
CA GLU A 36 1.63 8.02 -7.57
C GLU A 36 0.74 6.98 -8.25
N VAL A 37 1.31 5.84 -8.67
CA VAL A 37 0.55 4.76 -9.29
C VAL A 37 -0.46 4.15 -8.32
N ILE A 38 -0.08 3.96 -7.05
CA ILE A 38 -0.99 3.48 -6.00
C ILE A 38 -2.08 4.52 -5.73
N PHE A 39 -1.75 5.80 -5.77
CA PHE A 39 -2.73 6.88 -5.62
C PHE A 39 -3.75 6.84 -6.76
N ASP A 40 -3.33 6.67 -8.01
CA ASP A 40 -4.22 6.51 -9.16
C ASP A 40 -5.14 5.28 -9.00
N GLU A 41 -4.61 4.17 -8.48
CA GLU A 41 -5.41 2.99 -8.16
C GLU A 41 -6.46 3.28 -7.07
N ILE A 42 -6.10 4.03 -6.03
CA ILE A 42 -7.05 4.47 -4.99
C ILE A 42 -8.19 5.25 -5.65
N LEU A 43 -7.87 6.24 -6.49
CA LEU A 43 -8.91 7.05 -7.14
C LEU A 43 -9.79 6.21 -8.06
N LYS A 44 -9.19 5.38 -8.93
CA LYS A 44 -9.86 4.50 -9.88
C LYS A 44 -10.82 3.50 -9.23
N HIS A 45 -10.47 3.00 -8.04
CA HIS A 45 -11.23 1.95 -7.36
C HIS A 45 -12.12 2.47 -6.22
N SER A 46 -12.02 3.76 -5.85
CA SER A 46 -12.77 4.37 -4.75
C SER A 46 -14.30 4.30 -4.92
N GLU A 47 -14.81 4.65 -6.10
CA GLU A 47 -16.26 4.67 -6.37
C GLU A 47 -16.88 3.28 -6.30
N LYS A 48 -16.14 2.26 -6.76
CA LYS A 48 -16.56 0.85 -6.66
C LYS A 48 -16.74 0.38 -5.20
N LEU A 49 -16.14 1.11 -4.25
CA LEU A 49 -16.25 0.84 -2.82
C LEU A 49 -17.14 1.85 -2.10
N SER A 50 -17.93 2.63 -2.85
CA SER A 50 -18.84 3.66 -2.33
C SER A 50 -18.13 4.74 -1.50
N VAL A 51 -16.85 4.99 -1.79
CA VAL A 51 -16.10 6.11 -1.25
C VAL A 51 -15.92 7.15 -2.37
N PRO A 52 -16.43 8.39 -2.23
CA PRO A 52 -16.28 9.39 -3.27
C PRO A 52 -14.81 9.64 -3.64
N VAL A 53 -14.51 9.84 -4.93
CA VAL A 53 -13.14 10.11 -5.42
C VAL A 53 -12.55 11.32 -4.73
N SER A 54 -13.31 12.42 -4.64
CA SER A 54 -12.88 13.66 -3.98
C SER A 54 -12.53 13.45 -2.49
N LYS A 55 -13.32 12.62 -1.80
CA LYS A 55 -13.05 12.23 -0.41
C LYS A 55 -11.78 11.39 -0.31
N SER A 56 -11.59 10.43 -1.22
CA SER A 56 -10.41 9.56 -1.25
C SER A 56 -9.14 10.37 -1.52
N ALA A 57 -9.18 11.27 -2.50
CA ALA A 57 -8.07 12.19 -2.81
C ALA A 57 -7.68 13.03 -1.59
N ARG A 58 -8.66 13.70 -0.96
CA ARG A 58 -8.42 14.53 0.23
C ARG A 58 -7.82 13.72 1.38
N LEU A 59 -8.39 12.57 1.70
CA LEU A 59 -7.90 11.73 2.80
C LEU A 59 -6.50 11.18 2.52
N SER A 60 -6.19 10.79 1.29
CA SER A 60 -4.84 10.35 0.93
C SER A 60 -3.81 11.47 1.09
N LEU A 61 -4.12 12.69 0.63
CA LEU A 61 -3.25 13.86 0.81
C LEU A 61 -3.06 14.20 2.30
N GLU A 62 -4.12 14.16 3.10
CA GLU A 62 -4.05 14.40 4.55
C GLU A 62 -3.19 13.37 5.29
N LEU A 63 -3.18 12.12 4.84
CA LEU A 63 -2.49 11.02 5.52
C LEU A 63 -1.03 10.90 5.10
N PHE A 64 -0.74 11.00 3.80
CA PHE A 64 0.58 10.70 3.25
C PHE A 64 1.36 11.97 2.91
N GLY A 65 0.69 13.11 2.73
CA GLY A 65 1.31 14.39 2.41
C GLY A 65 1.82 14.43 0.97
N ASN A 66 2.95 13.78 0.72
CA ASN A 66 3.54 13.61 -0.61
C ASN A 66 3.45 12.15 -1.04
N PHE A 67 3.47 11.92 -2.35
CA PHE A 67 3.51 10.58 -2.92
C PHE A 67 4.89 10.31 -3.50
N LEU A 68 5.35 9.07 -3.38
CA LEU A 68 6.56 8.62 -4.06
C LEU A 68 6.31 8.64 -5.57
N PRO A 69 7.32 9.02 -6.38
CA PRO A 69 7.17 9.02 -7.83
C PRO A 69 6.81 7.63 -8.34
N ALA A 70 6.15 7.56 -9.49
CA ALA A 70 5.98 6.31 -10.21
C ALA A 70 7.37 5.65 -10.47
N PRO A 71 7.48 4.32 -10.28
CA PRO A 71 8.74 3.62 -10.48
C PRO A 71 9.14 3.64 -11.96
N SER A 72 10.45 3.50 -12.22
CA SER A 72 10.94 3.42 -13.59
C SER A 72 10.36 2.22 -14.35
N GLY A 73 10.11 2.39 -15.65
CA GLY A 73 9.61 1.30 -16.51
C GLY A 73 10.54 0.09 -16.52
N GLU A 74 11.85 0.31 -16.39
CA GLU A 74 12.87 -0.74 -16.26
C GLU A 74 12.68 -1.55 -14.97
N SER A 75 12.52 -0.88 -13.82
CA SER A 75 12.27 -1.55 -12.56
C SER A 75 10.94 -2.31 -12.58
N VAL A 76 9.88 -1.70 -13.11
CA VAL A 76 8.60 -2.40 -13.29
C VAL A 76 8.78 -3.67 -14.12
N HIS A 77 9.52 -3.60 -15.24
CA HIS A 77 9.76 -4.74 -16.10
C HIS A 77 10.52 -5.88 -15.41
N GLU A 78 11.49 -5.59 -14.55
CA GLU A 78 12.22 -6.59 -13.76
C GLU A 78 11.26 -7.42 -12.88
N TYR A 79 10.28 -6.76 -12.28
CA TYR A 79 9.35 -7.42 -11.36
C TYR A 79 8.13 -8.04 -12.04
N LYS A 80 7.87 -7.79 -13.33
CA LYS A 80 6.77 -8.43 -14.09
C LYS A 80 6.84 -9.96 -14.07
N LYS A 81 8.05 -10.53 -14.06
CA LYS A 81 8.26 -12.00 -14.01
C LYS A 81 8.16 -12.58 -12.60
N VAL A 82 8.10 -11.73 -11.58
CA VAL A 82 8.06 -12.11 -10.16
C VAL A 82 6.62 -12.11 -9.64
N VAL A 83 5.81 -11.17 -10.11
CA VAL A 83 4.38 -11.07 -9.76
C VAL A 83 3.52 -12.01 -10.61
N ILE A 84 2.40 -12.46 -10.06
CA ILE A 84 1.44 -13.29 -10.82
C ILE A 84 0.64 -12.45 -11.82
N ASP A 85 0.29 -11.22 -11.44
CA ASP A 85 -0.32 -10.24 -12.33
C ASP A 85 0.70 -9.14 -12.57
N GLU A 86 1.07 -8.92 -13.83
CA GLU A 86 2.03 -7.87 -14.22
C GLU A 86 1.60 -6.48 -13.75
N GLY A 87 0.30 -6.27 -13.56
CA GLY A 87 -0.29 -5.07 -13.01
C GLY A 87 0.09 -4.79 -11.57
N ASP A 88 0.66 -5.72 -10.81
CA ASP A 88 1.14 -5.51 -9.44
C ASP A 88 2.65 -5.24 -9.36
N ALA A 89 3.37 -5.31 -10.49
CA ALA A 89 4.82 -5.15 -10.53
C ALA A 89 5.25 -3.75 -10.06
N HIS A 90 4.45 -2.71 -10.30
CA HIS A 90 4.75 -1.34 -9.85
C HIS A 90 4.80 -1.22 -8.33
N VAL A 91 4.01 -2.02 -7.59
CA VAL A 91 4.00 -1.97 -6.12
C VAL A 91 5.35 -2.42 -5.58
N ILE A 92 5.88 -3.51 -6.14
CA ILE A 92 7.19 -4.05 -5.74
C ILE A 92 8.31 -3.12 -6.20
N ALA A 93 8.28 -2.66 -7.46
CA ALA A 93 9.26 -1.72 -8.01
C ALA A 93 9.33 -0.43 -7.18
N SER A 94 8.18 0.16 -6.85
CA SER A 94 8.09 1.34 -5.97
C SER A 94 8.73 1.09 -4.61
N CYS A 95 8.51 -0.09 -4.01
CA CYS A 95 9.15 -0.43 -2.73
C CYS A 95 10.67 -0.52 -2.85
N LYS A 96 11.17 -1.01 -3.98
CA LYS A 96 12.60 -1.24 -4.19
C LYS A 96 13.36 0.04 -4.45
N GLU A 97 12.87 0.87 -5.36
CA GLU A 97 13.48 2.17 -5.66
C GLU A 97 13.48 3.08 -4.43
N ALA A 98 12.37 3.13 -3.69
CA ALA A 98 12.24 3.91 -2.46
C ALA A 98 12.87 3.23 -1.22
N LYS A 99 13.53 2.08 -1.36
CA LYS A 99 14.17 1.32 -0.27
C LYS A 99 13.24 1.02 0.92
N ILE A 100 11.95 0.84 0.65
CA ILE A 100 10.95 0.50 1.65
C ILE A 100 11.10 -0.96 2.08
N LYS A 101 11.09 -1.17 3.40
CA LYS A 101 11.22 -2.50 4.02
C LYS A 101 9.89 -3.22 4.25
N TYR A 102 8.78 -2.48 4.32
CA TYR A 102 7.46 -3.00 4.65
C TYR A 102 6.43 -2.62 3.59
N LEU A 103 5.84 -3.61 2.95
CA LEU A 103 4.66 -3.49 2.10
C LEU A 103 3.45 -4.03 2.86
N VAL A 104 2.44 -3.19 3.05
CA VAL A 104 1.17 -3.59 3.65
C VAL A 104 0.14 -3.77 2.55
N THR A 105 -0.46 -4.96 2.46
CA THR A 105 -1.44 -5.27 1.41
C THR A 105 -2.54 -6.21 1.90
N LEU A 106 -3.73 -6.11 1.31
CA LEU A 106 -4.81 -7.09 1.46
C LEU A 106 -4.91 -8.04 0.26
N ASP A 107 -4.07 -7.85 -0.76
CA ASP A 107 -4.08 -8.68 -1.95
C ASP A 107 -3.51 -10.08 -1.65
N LYS A 108 -4.42 -11.03 -1.47
CA LYS A 108 -4.09 -12.43 -1.18
C LYS A 108 -3.60 -13.20 -2.40
N LYS A 109 -3.89 -12.74 -3.62
CA LYS A 109 -3.70 -13.52 -4.84
C LYS A 109 -2.39 -13.20 -5.53
N HIS A 110 -1.96 -11.94 -5.48
CA HIS A 110 -0.85 -11.44 -6.29
C HIS A 110 0.33 -10.97 -5.44
N LEU A 111 0.07 -10.32 -4.29
CA LEU A 111 1.15 -9.75 -3.46
C LEU A 111 1.47 -10.58 -2.21
N LEU A 112 0.47 -11.01 -1.42
CA LEU A 112 0.74 -11.76 -0.18
C LEU A 112 1.40 -13.12 -0.44
N ILE A 113 1.15 -13.73 -1.60
CA ILE A 113 1.82 -14.97 -2.03
C ILE A 113 3.34 -14.80 -2.27
N LEU A 114 3.81 -13.55 -2.38
CA LEU A 114 5.23 -13.20 -2.52
C LEU A 114 5.90 -12.97 -1.17
N LYS A 115 5.15 -13.10 -0.06
CA LYS A 115 5.69 -12.99 1.29
C LYS A 115 6.85 -13.97 1.48
N GLY A 116 7.99 -13.44 1.92
CA GLY A 116 9.24 -14.20 2.09
C GLY A 116 10.01 -14.50 0.80
N LYS A 117 9.45 -14.22 -0.39
CA LYS A 117 10.12 -14.47 -1.68
C LYS A 117 10.97 -13.30 -2.17
N ILE A 118 10.69 -12.09 -1.69
CA ILE A 118 11.38 -10.87 -2.11
C ILE A 118 12.41 -10.47 -1.04
N LYS A 119 13.70 -10.65 -1.34
CA LYS A 119 14.79 -10.32 -0.41
C LYS A 119 14.72 -8.84 0.00
N GLY A 120 14.75 -8.55 1.30
CA GLY A 120 14.76 -7.18 1.83
C GLY A 120 13.40 -6.46 1.84
N LEU A 121 12.32 -7.11 1.40
CA LEU A 121 10.95 -6.57 1.48
C LEU A 121 10.06 -7.53 2.28
N LYS A 122 9.51 -7.05 3.40
CA LYS A 122 8.51 -7.77 4.19
C LYS A 122 7.11 -7.38 3.73
N ILE A 123 6.37 -8.35 3.21
CA ILE A 123 4.96 -8.18 2.83
C ILE A 123 4.09 -8.64 3.99
N LEU A 124 3.23 -7.74 4.46
CA LEU A 124 2.41 -7.92 5.66
C LEU A 124 0.94 -7.61 5.36
N THR A 125 0.05 -8.28 6.07
CA THR A 125 -1.33 -7.85 6.24
C THR A 125 -1.42 -6.71 7.26
N PRO A 126 -2.54 -5.96 7.31
CA PRO A 126 -2.73 -4.95 8.34
C PRO A 126 -2.62 -5.50 9.77
N GLY A 127 -3.16 -6.69 10.04
CA GLY A 127 -3.11 -7.32 11.36
C GLY A 127 -1.68 -7.66 11.79
N GLU A 128 -0.87 -8.16 10.87
CA GLU A 128 0.54 -8.50 11.15
C GLU A 128 1.38 -7.25 11.45
N LEU A 129 1.16 -6.14 10.73
CA LEU A 129 1.86 -4.90 11.04
C LEU A 129 1.41 -4.35 12.41
N ILE A 130 0.11 -4.42 12.74
CA ILE A 130 -0.38 -4.00 14.07
C ILE A 130 0.29 -4.81 15.19
N ALA A 131 0.38 -6.14 15.03
CA ALA A 131 1.06 -6.99 16.00
C ALA A 131 2.53 -6.59 16.17
N LEU A 132 3.24 -6.37 15.05
CA LEU A 132 4.65 -5.95 15.05
C LEU A 132 4.87 -4.59 15.72
N ILE A 133 3.90 -3.67 15.64
CA ILE A 133 3.94 -2.38 16.34
C ILE A 133 3.70 -2.57 17.85
N ALA A 134 2.79 -3.48 18.24
CA ALA A 134 2.45 -3.72 19.64
C ALA A 134 3.54 -4.48 20.42
N GLU A 135 4.42 -5.21 19.73
CA GLU A 135 5.57 -5.90 20.33
C GLU A 135 6.79 -4.97 20.58
N LYS A 136 6.69 -3.69 20.19
CA LYS A 136 7.72 -2.67 20.43
C LYS A 136 7.32 -1.72 21.54
#